data_AF-A0A0H3NQJ9-F1
#
_entry.id   AF-A0A0H3NQJ9-F1
#
_cell.length_a   1.000
_cell.length_b   1.000
_cell.length_c   1.000
_cell.angle_alpha   90.00
_cell.angle_beta   90.00
_cell.angle_gamma   90.00
#
_symmetry.space_group_name_H-M   'P 1'
#
loop_
_entity.id
_entity.type
_entity.pdbx_description
1 polymer ?
#
loop_
_entity_poly.entity_id
_entity_poly.type
_entity_poly.pdbx_seq_one_letter_code
_entity_poly.pdbx_strand_id
1 'polypeptide(L)' 'MGKSLREAADNMEELEETARLIFTLGDRPIRYLTDDEIAELRS' A
#
# COMPACT_ATOMS: atom_id res chain seq x y z
N MET A 1 -11.17 4.98 6.15
CA MET A 1 -11.49 6.42 6.12
C MET A 1 -10.97 7.00 7.42
N GLY A 2 -9.88 7.78 7.34
CA GLY A 2 -9.21 8.33 8.52
C GLY A 2 -10.16 9.12 9.42
N LYS A 3 -9.96 9.07 10.72
CA LYS A 3 -10.75 9.78 11.74
C LYS A 3 -10.47 11.28 11.74
N SER A 4 -9.41 11.71 11.05
CA SER A 4 -9.05 13.11 10.84
C SER A 4 -8.70 13.39 9.37
N LEU A 5 -8.74 14.67 8.97
CA LEU A 5 -8.32 15.10 7.63
C LEU A 5 -6.87 14.73 7.33
N ARG A 6 -6.00 14.78 8.35
CA ARG A 6 -4.60 14.38 8.22
C ARG A 6 -4.48 12.88 7.94
N GLU A 7 -5.14 12.04 8.74
CA GLU A 7 -5.15 10.60 8.46
C GLU A 7 -5.74 10.28 7.08
N ALA A 8 -6.75 11.03 6.62
CA ALA A 8 -7.28 10.85 5.26
C ALA A 8 -6.27 11.24 4.16
N ALA A 9 -5.48 12.30 4.38
CA ALA A 9 -4.40 12.70 3.47
C ALA A 9 -3.25 11.68 3.47
N ASP A 10 -2.83 11.21 4.64
CA ASP A 10 -1.77 10.20 4.79
C ASP A 10 -2.18 8.90 4.08
N ASN A 11 -3.41 8.42 4.27
CA ASN A 11 -3.94 7.26 3.55
C ASN A 11 -3.96 7.47 2.03
N MET A 12 -4.23 8.69 1.57
CA MET A 12 -4.29 9.01 0.14
C MET A 12 -2.89 9.04 -0.47
N GLU A 13 -1.90 9.55 0.26
CA GLU A 13 -0.49 9.53 -0.12
C GLU A 13 0.03 8.10 -0.25
N GLU A 14 -0.25 7.24 0.74
CA GLU A 14 0.13 5.82 0.67
C GLU A 14 -0.48 5.07 -0.53
N LEU A 15 -1.74 5.39 -0.87
CA LEU A 15 -2.41 4.80 -2.03
C LEU A 15 -1.81 5.28 -3.36
N GLU A 16 -1.47 6.57 -3.46
CA GLU A 16 -0.81 7.13 -4.66
C GLU A 16 0.57 6.50 -4.87
N GLU A 17 1.35 6.41 -3.80
CA GLU A 17 2.66 5.76 -3.80
C GLU A 17 2.57 4.29 -4.22
N THR A 18 1.58 3.57 -3.69
CA THR A 18 1.33 2.17 -4.07
C THR A 18 0.92 2.03 -5.54
N ALA A 19 0.07 2.93 -6.04
CA ALA A 19 -0.30 2.94 -7.46
C ALA A 19 0.93 3.23 -8.35
N ARG A 20 1.80 4.16 -7.93
CA ARG A 20 3.05 4.46 -8.63
C ARG A 20 4.00 3.26 -8.68
N LEU A 21 4.03 2.44 -7.63
CA LEU A 21 4.83 1.21 -7.62
C LEU A 21 4.40 0.23 -8.71
N ILE A 22 3.10 0.10 -9.00
CA ILE A 22 2.60 -0.78 -10.08
C ILE A 22 3.21 -0.40 -11.42
N PHE A 23 3.20 0.90 -11.76
CA PHE A 23 3.80 1.40 -13.01
C PHE A 23 5.32 1.31 -13.01
N THR A 24 5.95 1.54 -11.85
CA THR A 24 7.42 1.50 -11.72
C THR A 24 7.96 0.08 -11.87
N LEU A 25 7.26 -0.90 -11.31
CA LEU A 25 7.68 -2.31 -11.37
C LEU A 25 7.47 -2.89 -12.76
N GLY A 26 6.42 -2.46 -13.48
CA GLY A 26 6.13 -2.91 -14.84
C GLY A 26 5.97 -4.43 -14.88
N ASP A 27 6.65 -5.08 -15.85
CA ASP A 27 6.59 -6.54 -16.04
C ASP A 27 7.67 -7.31 -15.26
N ARG A 28 8.38 -6.64 -14.34
CA ARG A 28 9.40 -7.33 -13.52
C ARG A 28 8.72 -8.32 -12.56
N PRO A 29 9.33 -9.48 -12.27
CA PRO A 29 8.78 -10.40 -11.29
C PRO A 29 8.69 -9.73 -9.91
N ILE A 30 7.46 -9.55 -9.42
CA ILE A 30 7.18 -8.94 -8.12
C ILE A 30 7.02 -10.05 -7.09
N ARG A 31 7.77 -9.97 -5.98
CA ARG A 31 7.50 -10.79 -4.80
C ARG A 31 6.39 -10.13 -3.99
N TYR A 32 5.17 -10.61 -4.18
CA TYR A 32 4.02 -10.20 -3.39
C TYR A 32 4.13 -10.68 -1.94
N LEU A 33 3.45 -9.99 -1.04
CA LEU A 33 3.24 -10.45 0.33
C LEU A 33 2.33 -11.67 0.32
N THR A 34 2.67 -12.65 1.13
CA THR A 34 1.86 -13.83 1.44
C THR A 34 0.72 -13.46 2.39
N ASP A 35 -0.29 -14.33 2.49
CA ASP A 35 -1.42 -14.11 3.41
C ASP A 35 -0.97 -14.00 4.87
N ASP A 36 0.05 -14.78 5.27
CA ASP A 36 0.63 -14.74 6.61
C ASP A 36 1.34 -13.39 6.88
N GLU A 37 2.14 -12.90 5.92
CA GLU A 37 2.79 -11.58 6.02
C GLU A 37 1.75 -10.44 6.09
N ILE A 38 0.61 -10.56 5.37
CA ILE A 38 -0.49 -9.59 5.46
C ILE A 38 -1.19 -9.65 6.83
N ALA A 39 -1.30 -10.83 7.42
CA ALA A 39 -1.92 -11.00 8.73
C ALA A 39 -1.10 -10.32 9.84
N GLU A 40 0.23 -10.40 9.78
CA GLU A 40 1.14 -9.70 10.72
C GLU A 40 1.00 -8.17 10.65
N LEU A 41 0.71 -7.59 9.47
CA LEU A 41 0.53 -6.14 9.31
C LEU A 41 -0.79 -5.62 9.89
N ARG A 42 -1.74 -6.50 10.21
CA ARG A 42 -3.07 -6.15 10.73
C ARG A 42 -3.17 -6.25 12.25
N SER A 43 -2.16 -6.82 12.91
CA SER A 43 -2.08 -6.97 14.37
C SER A 43 -1.49 -5.73 15.03
#